data_AF-A0A9D1H112-F1
#
_entry.id   AF-A0A9D1H112-F1
#
_cell.length_a   1.000
_cell.length_b   1.000
_cell.length_c   1.000
_cell.angle_alpha   90.00
_cell.angle_beta   90.00
_cell.angle_gamma   90.00
#
_symmetry.space_group_name_H-M   'P 1'
#
loop_
_entity.id
_entity.type
_entity.pdbx_description
1 polymer ?
#
loop_
_entity_poly.entity_id
_entity_poly.type
_entity_poly.pdbx_seq_one_letter_code
_entity_poly.pdbx_strand_id
1 'polypeptide(L)' 'MKVDTNTMVSISEANRNFSKITRLVDKYGSAVILKNNSPRYLVLDFNQAGNMAAATDSDVFVMSEKLISQNAAAYEELAK' A
#
# COMPACT_ATOMS: atom_id res chain seq x y z
N MET A 1 0.34 -6.79 0.69
CA MET A 1 1.29 -5.92 1.42
C MET A 1 1.94 -6.74 2.53
N LYS A 2 3.25 -7.00 2.48
CA LYS A 2 3.99 -7.54 3.64
C LYS A 2 4.30 -6.36 4.55
N VAL A 3 3.58 -6.23 5.65
CA VAL A 3 3.88 -5.21 6.66
C VAL A 3 5.01 -5.77 7.52
N ASP A 4 6.20 -5.20 7.39
CA ASP A 4 7.33 -5.57 8.25
C ASP A 4 7.03 -5.14 9.69
N THR A 5 6.89 -6.11 10.58
CA THR A 5 6.58 -5.87 12.00
C THR A 5 7.68 -5.08 12.73
N ASN A 6 8.89 -5.03 12.16
CA ASN A 6 10.03 -4.27 12.67
C ASN A 6 9.87 -2.74 12.51
N THR A 7 8.88 -2.28 11.74
CA THR A 7 8.63 -0.84 11.53
C THR A 7 7.40 -0.32 12.29
N MET A 8 6.85 -1.14 13.20
CA MET A 8 5.73 -0.75 14.05
C MET A 8 6.19 0.08 15.24
N VAL A 9 5.60 1.26 15.41
CA VAL A 9 5.99 2.24 16.41
C VAL A 9 4.75 2.75 17.12
N SER A 10 4.81 2.97 18.44
CA SER A 10 3.67 3.54 19.15
C SER A 10 3.48 5.02 18.80
N ILE A 11 2.24 5.52 18.86
CA ILE A 11 1.94 6.95 18.66
C ILE A 11 2.71 7.84 19.64
N SER A 12 2.92 7.37 20.88
CA SER A 12 3.70 8.10 21.88
C SER A 12 5.17 8.21 21.51
N GLU A 13 5.75 7.15 20.92
CA GLU A 13 7.14 7.18 20.43
C GLU A 13 7.28 8.06 19.20
N ALA A 14 6.34 7.96 18.25
CA ALA A 14 6.32 8.80 17.06
C ALA A 14 6.24 10.29 17.40
N ASN A 15 5.43 10.65 18.40
CA ASN A 15 5.30 12.04 18.87
C ASN A 15 6.55 12.55 19.61
N ARG A 16 7.32 11.66 20.26
CA ARG A 16 8.54 12.03 21.00
C ARG A 16 9.75 12.19 20.11
N ASN A 17 9.87 11.38 19.07
CA ASN A 17 11.04 11.39 18.19
C ASN A 17 10.65 11.05 16.75
N PHE A 18 10.03 12.01 16.07
CA PHE A 18 9.64 11.84 14.68
C PHE A 18 10.86 11.61 13.76
N SER A 19 12.02 12.19 14.07
CA SER A 19 13.26 11.96 13.31
C SER A 19 13.75 10.50 13.37
N LYS A 20 13.38 9.73 14.40
CA LYS A 20 13.62 8.28 14.43
C LYS A 20 12.70 7.55 13.47
N ILE A 21 11.45 7.99 13.33
CA ILE A 21 10.47 7.44 12.37
C ILE A 21 10.95 7.68 10.93
N THR A 22 11.42 8.88 10.61
CA THR A 22 11.90 9.18 9.25
C THR A 22 13.08 8.29 8.86
N ARG A 23 14.04 8.05 9.76
CA ARG A 23 15.15 7.10 9.52
C ARG A 23 14.69 5.65 9.32
N LEU A 24 13.62 5.24 10.00
CA LEU A 24 13.01 3.92 9.77
C LEU A 24 12.38 3.84 8.38
N VAL A 25 11.69 4.90 7.95
CA VAL A 25 11.11 5.01 6.60
C VAL A 25 12.21 5.03 5.54
N ASP A 26 13.31 5.78 5.74
CA ASP A 26 14.43 5.81 4.80
C ASP A 26 15.06 4.41 4.60
N LYS A 27 15.09 3.61 5.67
CA LYS A 27 15.69 2.26 5.66
C LYS A 27 14.77 1.17 5.11
N TYR A 28 13.50 1.19 5.50
CA TYR A 28 12.54 0.11 5.22
C TYR A 28 11.43 0.52 4.24
N GLY A 29 11.44 1.75 3.75
CA GLY A 29 10.44 2.32 2.84
C GLY A 29 9.13 2.76 3.51
N SER A 30 8.80 2.19 4.68
CA SER A 30 7.57 2.50 5.40
C SER A 30 7.70 2.31 6.91
N ALA A 31 6.85 3.00 7.67
CA ALA A 31 6.69 2.80 9.10
C ALA A 31 5.21 2.85 9.49
N VAL A 32 4.79 1.94 10.37
CA VAL A 32 3.40 1.84 10.84
C VAL A 32 3.31 2.40 12.24
N ILE A 33 2.40 3.35 12.46
CA ILE A 33 2.16 3.91 13.78
C ILE A 33 0.90 3.27 14.40
N LEU A 34 1.09 2.70 15.58
CA LEU A 34 0.07 2.08 16.40
C LEU A 34 -0.57 3.10 17.36
N LYS A 35 -1.89 3.13 17.44
CA LYS A 35 -2.65 3.83 18.49
C LYS A 35 -3.46 2.80 19.28
N ASN A 36 -3.28 2.77 20.60
CA ASN A 36 -3.90 1.77 21.48
C ASN A 36 -3.63 0.32 21.02
N ASN A 37 -2.37 0.03 20.67
CA ASN A 37 -1.92 -1.27 20.16
C ASN A 37 -2.53 -1.72 18.83
N SER A 38 -3.25 -0.83 18.13
CA SER A 38 -3.83 -1.09 16.81
C SER A 38 -3.17 -0.20 15.74
N PRO A 39 -2.79 -0.74 14.57
CA PRO A 39 -2.30 0.06 13.45
C PRO A 39 -3.33 1.12 13.06
N ARG A 40 -2.90 2.39 13.00
CA ARG A 40 -3.81 3.49 12.64
C ARG A 40 -3.23 4.46 11.63
N TYR A 41 -1.91 4.63 11.58
CA TYR A 41 -1.27 5.51 10.61
C TYR A 41 -0.12 4.81 9.91
N LEU A 42 0.16 5.24 8.68
CA LEU A 42 1.27 4.77 7.86
C LEU A 42 2.08 5.98 7.42
N VAL A 43 3.40 5.90 7.56
CA VAL A 43 4.34 6.90 7.06
C VAL A 43 5.12 6.25 5.92
N LEU A 44 5.15 6.93 4.77
CA LEU A 44 5.80 6.48 3.55
C LEU A 44 6.74 7.57 3.05
N ASP A 45 7.83 7.15 2.42
CA ASP A 45 8.61 8.08 1.59
C ASP A 45 7.79 8.52 0.38
N PHE A 46 7.88 9.79 0.02
CA PHE A 46 7.07 10.37 -1.05
C PHE A 46 7.36 9.72 -2.41
N ASN A 47 8.62 9.38 -2.70
CA ASN A 47 9.00 8.75 -3.96
C ASN A 47 8.47 7.32 -4.06
N GLN A 48 8.36 6.62 -2.93
CA GLN A 48 7.78 5.28 -2.88
C GLN A 48 6.26 5.29 -2.92
N ALA A 49 5.62 6.32 -2.33
CA ALA A 49 4.17 6.47 -2.36
C ALA A 49 3.64 6.62 -3.80
N GLY A 50 4.36 7.33 -4.67
CA GLY A 50 4.01 7.46 -6.10
C GLY A 50 3.97 6.12 -6.84
N ASN A 51 4.92 5.23 -6.55
CA ASN A 51 4.99 3.90 -7.17
C ASN A 51 3.89 2.95 -6.67
N MET A 52 3.33 3.20 -5.48
CA MET A 52 2.31 2.35 -4.87
C MET A 52 0.88 2.77 -5.25
N ALA A 53 0.70 4.04 -5.64
CA ALA A 53 -0.60 4.58 -6.07
C ALA A 53 -0.92 4.28 -7.54
N ALA A 54 0.11 4.07 -8.38
CA ALA A 54 -0.08 3.61 -9.74
C ALA A 54 -0.20 2.09 -9.74
N ALA A 55 -1.35 1.56 -10.19
CA ALA A 55 -1.42 0.17 -10.58
C ALA A 55 -0.40 -0.04 -11.71
N THR A 56 0.44 -1.07 -11.61
CA THR A 56 1.35 -1.37 -12.71
C THR A 56 0.53 -1.84 -13.91
N ASP A 57 1.00 -1.61 -15.14
CA ASP A 57 0.30 -2.13 -16.34
C ASP A 57 0.05 -3.64 -16.25
N SER A 58 0.94 -4.37 -15.57
CA SER A 58 0.77 -5.79 -15.25
C SER A 58 -0.45 -6.05 -14.36
N ASP A 59 -0.67 -5.24 -13.32
CA ASP A 59 -1.82 -5.39 -12.43
C ASP A 59 -3.13 -5.08 -13.17
N VAL A 60 -3.12 -4.04 -14.02
CA VAL A 60 -4.27 -3.69 -14.86
C VAL A 60 -4.59 -4.82 -15.82
N PHE A 61 -3.58 -5.42 -16.46
CA PHE A 61 -3.73 -6.54 -17.38
C PHE A 61 -4.33 -7.79 -16.71
N VAL A 62 -3.84 -8.15 -15.53
CA VAL A 62 -4.35 -9.33 -14.79
C VAL A 62 -5.80 -9.09 -14.34
N MET A 63 -6.14 -7.86 -13.93
CA MET A 63 -7.51 -7.51 -13.57
C MET A 63 -8.44 -7.49 -14.78
N SER A 64 -7.99 -6.99 -15.94
CA SER A 64 -8.81 -6.98 -17.16
C SER A 64 -9.06 -8.39 -17.70
N GLU A 65 -8.06 -9.27 -17.74
CA GLU A 65 -8.26 -10.69 -18.10
C GLU A 65 -9.31 -11.37 -17.20
N LYS A 66 -9.22 -11.14 -15.89
CA LYS A 66 -10.20 -11.69 -14.94
C LYS A 66 -11.61 -11.15 -15.19
N LEU A 67 -11.75 -9.85 -15.45
CA LEU A 67 -13.05 -9.23 -15.73
C LEU A 67 -13.66 -9.73 -17.04
N ILE A 68 -12.85 -9.89 -18.08
CA ILE A 68 -13.27 -10.45 -19.37
C ILE A 68 -13.74 -11.90 -19.18
N SER A 69 -12.98 -12.72 -18.47
CA SER A 69 -13.37 -14.11 -18.18
C SER A 69 -14.70 -14.18 -17.43
N GLN A 70 -14.92 -13.31 -16.45
CA GLN A 70 -16.14 -13.35 -15.62
C GLN A 70 -17.39 -12.87 -16.36
N ASN A 71 -17.23 -11.98 -17.35
CA ASN A 71 -18.33 -11.33 -18.04
C ASN A 71 -18.33 -11.65 -19.54
N ALA A 72 -17.72 -12.76 -19.96
CA ALA A 72 -17.54 -13.11 -21.37
C ALA A 72 -18.85 -13.04 -22.17
N ALA A 73 -19.94 -13.60 -21.62
CA ALA A 73 -21.26 -13.56 -22.25
C ALA A 73 -21.82 -12.13 -22.43
N ALA A 74 -21.55 -11.22 -21.49
CA ALA A 74 -21.98 -9.82 -21.60
C ALA A 74 -21.17 -9.07 -22.67
N TYR A 75 -19.87 -9.37 -22.79
CA TYR A 75 -19.02 -8.80 -23.83
C TYR A 75 -19.37 -9.31 -25.23
N GLU A 76 -19.74 -10.59 -25.37
CA GLU A 76 -20.23 -11.15 -26.64
C GLU A 76 -21.53 -10.51 -27.11
N GLU A 77 -22.46 -10.22 -26.19
CA GLU A 77 -23.71 -9.52 -26.52
C GLU A 77 -23.47 -8.04 -26.87
N LEU A 78 -22.50 -7.38 -26.25
CA LEU A 78 -22.12 -5.99 -26.59
C LEU A 78 -21.37 -5.86 -27.92
N ALA A 79 -20.80 -6.96 -28.43
CA ALA A 79 -20.06 -6.99 -29.68
C ALA A 79 -20.94 -7.26 -30.91
N LYS A 80 -22.23 -7.53 -30.73
CA LYS A 80 -23.23 -7.63 -31.80
C LYS A 80 -23.76 -6.26 -32.21
#